data_AF-A0A1F8PZP2-F1
#
_entry.id   AF-A0A1F8PZP2-F1
#
_cell.length_a   1.000
_cell.length_b   1.000
_cell.length_c   1.000
_cell.angle_alpha   90.00
_cell.angle_beta   90.00
_cell.angle_gamma   90.00
#
_symmetry.space_group_name_H-M   'P 1'
#
loop_
_entity.id
_entity.type
_entity.pdbx_description
1 polymer ?
#
loop_
_entity_poly.entity_id
_entity_poly.type
_entity_poly.pdbx_seq_one_letter_code
_entity_poly.pdbx_strand_id
1 'polypeptide(L)'
;MEGIIASTILTGEPLFIPTVDELRLKKNTLPEQTRYMDEFGVQSLLVVPINGRNGILGTLSLFRDRGGTPYTVEDRTYLMDVAYRTGLAIDTSSLVNSLRMESSVRRIAEEALELSEVRFRTIFTSTALGIKLLDLDGNILETNPAFQNIMGYSEHELRGRPIVNFWHPNDANLLIQLLDKLKQDRVQSFQLEHRLLARDGSTVWFNVAFTGIKKNEREDSLAFIVAIAENITKRKRIEAEMAEMKSRMQGHVEMERLQLAQELHDGPLQDLYSSIYKLESWSAQLPEDSHEKVENLKQDLLKVVQELRNTAKDLRPPALANFGLEKAIRSHAEEFSQSHPELTLHLYLAPDRQVLPEEIRLVLFRVYQHSLANVIRHAQASEVKVHFAFDAEEAQLEVGDNGVGFVVPNSWVELVRLGHFGLAGAVERVSLLGGTFSVESTPGQGTTARVIIPIQESMDNIGNEGDT
;
A
#
# COMPACT_ATOMS: atom_id res chain seq x y z
N MET A 1 28.68 41.84 69.04
CA MET A 1 28.79 43.32 69.06
C MET A 1 28.17 43.78 67.76
N GLU A 2 26.91 44.18 67.80
CA GLU A 2 26.21 44.60 66.59
C GLU A 2 26.77 45.96 66.18
N GLY A 3 27.31 46.04 64.96
CA GLY A 3 27.83 47.29 64.43
C GLY A 3 26.74 48.35 64.34
N ILE A 4 27.13 49.62 64.37
CA ILE A 4 26.21 50.77 64.42
C ILE A 4 25.18 50.76 63.26
N ILE A 5 25.60 50.30 62.07
CA ILE A 5 24.73 50.14 60.89
C ILE A 5 23.78 48.94 61.03
N ALA A 6 24.22 47.86 61.69
CA ALA A 6 23.44 46.64 61.87
C ALA A 6 22.19 46.88 62.75
N SER A 7 22.27 47.80 63.72
CA SER A 7 21.12 48.17 64.55
C SER A 7 19.98 48.77 63.72
N THR A 8 20.27 49.63 62.74
CA THR A 8 19.25 50.19 61.83
C THR A 8 18.63 49.14 60.92
N ILE A 9 19.39 48.13 60.48
CA ILE A 9 18.86 47.01 59.69
C ILE A 9 17.93 46.13 60.53
N LEU A 10 18.24 45.91 61.80
CA LEU A 10 17.45 45.03 62.68
C LEU A 10 16.19 45.70 63.22
N THR A 11 16.28 46.99 63.56
CA THR A 11 15.18 47.72 64.19
C THR A 11 14.30 48.44 63.18
N GLY A 12 14.83 48.79 62.01
CA GLY A 12 14.14 49.68 61.06
C GLY A 12 14.03 51.13 61.52
N GLU A 13 14.70 51.49 62.63
CA GLU A 13 14.71 52.84 63.15
C GLU A 13 15.96 53.60 62.69
N PRO A 14 15.81 54.86 62.23
CA PRO A 14 16.95 55.67 61.81
C PRO A 14 17.82 56.01 63.02
N LEU A 15 19.13 55.83 62.86
CA LEU A 15 20.10 56.25 63.84
C LEU A 15 20.61 57.65 63.50
N PHE A 16 20.45 58.57 64.45
CA PHE A 16 20.95 59.93 64.32
C PHE A 16 21.80 60.30 65.53
N ILE A 17 23.08 60.59 65.27
CA ILE A 17 24.04 61.03 66.28
C ILE A 17 24.54 62.42 65.86
N PRO A 18 23.97 63.50 66.42
CA PRO A 18 24.34 64.87 66.04
C PRO A 18 25.81 65.15 66.36
N THR A 19 26.28 64.72 67.53
CA THR A 19 27.69 64.83 67.95
C THR A 19 28.19 63.47 68.40
N VAL A 20 29.19 62.95 67.71
CA VAL A 20 29.76 61.62 67.95
C VAL A 20 30.81 61.67 69.07
N ASP A 21 30.70 60.75 70.02
CA ASP A 21 31.78 60.41 70.96
C ASP A 21 32.66 59.33 70.33
N GLU A 22 33.88 59.71 69.94
CA GLU A 22 34.80 58.84 69.20
C GLU A 22 35.21 57.58 69.97
N LEU A 23 35.31 57.65 71.31
CA LEU A 23 35.66 56.48 72.13
C LEU A 23 34.55 55.44 72.12
N ARG A 24 33.30 55.88 72.02
CA ARG A 24 32.12 55.00 71.86
C ARG A 24 31.96 54.51 70.44
N LEU A 25 32.21 55.35 69.44
CA LEU A 25 32.08 54.98 68.03
C LEU A 25 33.12 53.89 67.64
N LYS A 26 34.38 54.03 68.07
CA LYS A 26 35.45 53.04 67.83
C LYS A 26 35.15 51.67 68.43
N LYS A 27 34.48 51.62 69.58
CA LYS A 27 34.13 50.35 70.25
C LYS A 27 33.11 49.52 69.46
N ASN A 28 32.25 50.15 68.68
CA ASN A 28 31.14 49.50 67.97
C ASN A 28 31.33 49.49 66.43
N THR A 29 32.54 49.78 65.96
CA THR A 29 32.90 49.80 64.54
C THR A 29 33.86 48.65 64.25
N LEU A 30 33.74 48.02 63.08
CA LEU A 30 34.62 46.92 62.68
C LEU A 30 36.07 47.42 62.54
N PRO A 31 37.10 46.62 62.92
CA PRO A 31 38.50 47.05 62.91
C PRO A 31 38.99 47.62 61.56
N GLU A 32 38.44 47.10 60.46
CA GLU A 32 38.76 47.51 59.09
C GLU A 32 38.24 48.93 58.74
N GLN A 33 37.20 49.39 59.43
CA GLN A 33 36.57 50.71 59.23
C GLN A 33 37.16 51.78 60.16
N THR A 34 37.88 51.39 61.21
CA THR A 34 38.50 52.28 62.20
C THR A 34 39.55 53.21 61.59
N ARG A 35 40.26 52.75 60.54
CA ARG A 35 41.29 53.54 59.85
C ARG A 35 40.74 54.83 59.21
N TYR A 36 39.55 54.77 58.62
CA TYR A 36 38.87 55.95 58.06
C TYR A 36 38.43 56.93 59.14
N MET A 37 38.01 56.42 60.30
CA MET A 37 37.63 57.26 61.44
C MET A 37 38.82 57.98 62.05
N ASP A 38 39.99 57.35 62.06
CA ASP A 38 41.24 57.94 62.55
C ASP A 38 41.79 59.02 61.62
N GLU A 39 41.61 58.86 60.31
CA GLU A 39 42.16 59.76 59.29
C GLU A 39 41.30 61.02 59.07
N PHE A 40 39.96 60.88 59.02
CA PHE A 40 39.06 62.00 58.70
C PHE A 40 38.34 62.57 59.94
N GLY A 41 38.22 61.79 61.02
CA GLY A 41 37.37 62.10 62.17
C GLY A 41 35.89 62.05 61.80
N VAL A 42 35.03 61.55 62.70
CA VAL A 42 33.57 61.56 62.47
C VAL A 42 32.94 62.42 63.54
N GLN A 43 32.37 63.55 63.16
CA GLN A 43 31.71 64.48 64.07
C GLN A 43 30.20 64.21 64.18
N SER A 44 29.56 63.80 63.08
CA SER A 44 28.12 63.57 63.02
C SER A 44 27.81 62.37 62.13
N LEU A 45 26.80 61.58 62.51
CA LEU A 45 26.41 60.36 61.84
C LEU A 45 24.90 60.29 61.67
N LEU A 46 24.47 59.95 60.47
CA LEU A 46 23.08 59.67 60.15
C LEU A 46 23.01 58.38 59.34
N VAL A 47 22.28 57.40 59.86
CA VAL A 47 22.02 56.12 59.20
C VAL A 47 20.52 55.92 59.14
N VAL A 48 19.96 55.80 57.94
CA VAL A 48 18.53 55.56 57.74
C VAL A 48 18.32 54.25 56.98
N PRO A 49 17.25 53.49 57.25
CA PRO A 49 16.95 52.27 56.51
C PRO A 49 16.41 52.61 55.11
N ILE A 50 16.81 51.83 54.11
CA ILE A 50 16.18 51.80 52.80
C ILE A 50 15.11 50.72 52.86
N ASN A 51 13.85 51.14 53.00
CA ASN A 51 12.71 50.23 53.10
C ASN A 51 12.20 49.85 51.71
N GLY A 52 12.15 48.55 51.43
CA GLY A 52 11.40 47.99 50.30
C GLY A 52 10.07 47.40 50.75
N ARG A 53 9.27 46.90 49.79
CA ARG A 53 7.95 46.30 50.02
C ARG A 53 8.00 45.08 50.93
N ASN A 54 9.09 44.30 50.88
CA ASN A 54 9.24 43.03 51.60
C ASN A 54 10.24 43.11 52.76
N GLY A 55 10.59 44.31 53.22
CA GLY A 55 11.52 44.53 54.34
C GLY A 55 12.62 45.54 54.03
N ILE A 56 13.61 45.61 54.92
CA ILE A 56 14.73 46.56 54.79
C ILE A 56 15.71 46.01 53.75
N LEU A 57 15.89 46.76 52.66
CA LEU A 57 16.80 46.42 51.56
C LEU A 57 18.27 46.74 51.91
N GLY A 58 18.48 47.65 52.85
CA GLY A 58 19.80 48.08 53.30
C GLY A 58 19.72 49.40 54.08
N THR A 59 20.83 50.12 54.18
CA THR A 59 20.89 51.43 54.85
C THR A 59 21.54 52.47 53.96
N LEU A 60 21.10 53.71 54.10
CA LEU A 60 21.79 54.88 53.58
C LEU A 60 22.48 55.58 54.75
N SER A 61 23.82 55.66 54.69
CA SER A 61 24.65 56.17 55.77
C SER A 61 25.43 57.40 55.32
N LEU A 62 25.26 58.50 56.04
CA LEU A 62 26.04 59.73 55.86
C LEU A 62 26.90 60.00 57.09
N PHE A 63 28.14 60.37 56.83
CA PHE A 63 29.13 60.74 57.83
C PHE A 63 29.56 62.18 57.56
N ARG A 64 29.93 62.92 58.61
CA ARG A 64 30.51 64.26 58.47
C ARG A 64 31.80 64.34 59.27
N ASP A 65 32.81 64.93 58.66
CA ASP A 65 34.15 65.08 59.20
C ASP A 65 34.26 66.24 60.21
N ARG A 66 35.43 66.37 60.83
CA ARG A 66 35.71 67.42 61.81
C ARG A 66 35.90 68.76 61.09
N GLY A 67 34.92 69.65 61.24
CA GLY A 67 34.95 71.01 60.67
C GLY A 67 33.65 71.41 59.96
N GLY A 68 32.80 70.44 59.61
CA GLY A 68 31.46 70.68 59.11
C GLY A 68 30.43 70.98 60.22
N THR A 69 29.29 71.58 59.85
CA THR A 69 28.15 71.71 60.77
C THR A 69 27.54 70.34 61.07
N PRO A 70 27.20 69.98 62.33
CA PRO A 70 26.51 68.72 62.62
C PRO A 70 25.26 68.51 61.76
N TYR A 71 24.93 67.25 61.44
CA TYR A 71 23.63 66.96 60.84
C TYR A 71 22.50 67.36 61.79
N THR A 72 21.40 67.81 61.23
CA THR A 72 20.22 68.28 61.95
C THR A 72 19.08 67.26 61.84
N VAL A 73 17.99 67.53 62.57
CA VAL A 73 16.75 66.75 62.43
C VAL A 73 16.14 66.93 61.03
N GLU A 74 16.32 68.10 60.41
CA GLU A 74 15.88 68.36 59.03
C GLU A 74 16.67 67.51 58.02
N ASP A 75 17.98 67.39 58.20
CA ASP A 75 18.83 66.52 57.37
C ASP A 75 18.42 65.05 57.50
N ARG A 76 18.04 64.60 58.72
CA ARG A 76 17.48 63.27 58.94
C ARG A 76 16.19 63.06 58.15
N THR A 77 15.24 64.00 58.22
CA THR A 77 13.98 63.91 57.49
C THR A 77 14.23 63.87 55.98
N TYR A 78 15.15 64.70 55.48
CA TYR A 78 15.51 64.70 54.07
C TYR A 78 16.14 63.36 53.64
N LEU A 79 17.08 62.82 54.42
CA LEU A 79 17.70 61.53 54.09
C LEU A 79 16.69 60.38 54.15
N MET A 80 15.72 60.42 55.06
CA MET A 80 14.63 59.44 55.09
C MET A 80 13.76 59.50 53.82
N ASP A 81 13.46 60.69 53.28
CA ASP A 81 12.73 60.82 51.99
C ASP A 81 13.57 60.25 50.84
N VAL A 82 14.86 60.55 50.79
CA VAL A 82 15.79 59.98 49.79
C VAL A 82 15.85 58.45 49.91
N ALA A 83 15.97 57.90 51.12
CA ALA A 83 16.02 56.47 51.34
C ALA A 83 14.69 55.77 50.99
N TYR A 84 13.56 56.40 51.28
CA TYR A 84 12.24 55.92 50.88
C TYR A 84 12.10 55.86 49.35
N ARG A 85 12.46 56.95 48.64
CA ARG A 85 12.43 56.98 47.17
C ARG A 85 13.39 55.98 46.55
N THR A 86 14.55 55.77 47.18
CA THR A 86 15.54 54.78 46.75
C THR A 86 14.98 53.36 46.87
N GLY A 87 14.35 53.02 47.99
CA GLY A 87 13.72 51.72 48.19
C GLY A 87 12.61 51.44 47.17
N LEU A 88 11.74 52.44 46.93
CA LEU A 88 10.70 52.35 45.92
C LEU A 88 11.26 52.14 44.50
N ALA A 89 12.35 52.84 44.16
CA ALA A 89 13.00 52.69 42.85
C ALA A 89 13.62 51.30 42.66
N ILE A 90 14.25 50.74 43.70
CA ILE A 90 14.82 49.38 43.67
C ILE A 90 13.71 48.34 43.47
N ASP A 91 12.63 48.41 44.24
CA ASP A 91 11.50 47.49 44.10
C ASP A 91 10.86 47.57 42.72
N THR A 92 10.67 48.79 42.21
CA THR A 92 10.09 49.01 40.89
C THR A 92 10.98 48.43 39.79
N SER A 93 12.29 48.63 39.88
CA SER A 93 13.26 48.06 38.93
C SER A 93 13.24 46.53 38.95
N SER A 94 13.22 45.94 40.15
CA SER A 94 13.13 44.48 40.33
C SER A 94 11.86 43.91 39.70
N LEU A 95 10.70 44.52 40.00
CA LEU A 95 9.41 44.11 39.44
C LEU A 95 9.37 44.22 37.91
N VAL A 96 9.87 45.33 37.35
CA VAL A 96 9.93 45.53 35.90
C VAL A 96 10.80 44.46 35.25
N ASN A 97 11.93 44.09 35.86
CA ASN A 97 12.80 43.04 35.34
C ASN A 97 12.13 41.66 35.39
N SER A 98 11.44 41.31 36.47
CA SER A 98 10.68 40.05 36.56
C SER A 98 9.58 39.96 35.50
N LEU A 99 8.79 41.03 35.33
CA LEU A 99 7.73 41.08 34.31
C LEU A 99 8.28 40.99 32.88
N ARG A 100 9.42 41.65 32.60
CA ARG A 100 10.10 41.55 31.31
C ARG A 100 10.58 40.12 31.04
N MET A 101 11.12 39.44 32.05
CA MET A 101 11.57 38.05 31.91
C MET A 101 10.39 37.12 31.65
N GLU A 102 9.31 37.22 32.43
CA GLU A 102 8.09 36.42 32.24
C GLU A 102 7.49 36.64 30.84
N SER A 103 7.36 37.90 30.40
CA SER A 103 6.89 38.23 29.06
C SER A 103 7.80 37.69 27.96
N SER A 104 9.13 37.69 28.17
CA SER A 104 10.09 37.14 27.20
C SER A 104 9.96 35.61 27.09
N VAL A 105 9.88 34.91 28.22
CA VAL A 105 9.68 33.45 28.26
C VAL A 105 8.37 33.07 27.59
N ARG A 106 7.28 33.78 27.89
CA ARG A 106 5.98 33.56 27.27
C ARG A 106 6.02 33.77 25.76
N ARG A 107 6.64 34.87 25.30
CA ARG A 107 6.78 35.15 23.86
C ARG A 107 7.55 34.05 23.13
N ILE A 108 8.66 33.58 23.70
CA ILE A 108 9.45 32.49 23.10
C ILE A 108 8.62 31.19 23.02
N ALA A 109 7.84 30.89 24.06
CA ALA A 109 6.97 29.71 24.06
C ALA A 109 5.83 29.82 23.03
N GLU A 110 5.21 31.00 22.90
CA GLU A 110 4.18 31.29 21.90
C GLU A 110 4.75 31.21 20.48
N GLU A 111 5.92 31.81 20.21
CA GLU A 111 6.60 31.72 18.92
C GLU A 111 6.99 30.28 18.56
N ALA A 112 7.45 29.49 19.54
CA ALA A 112 7.77 28.08 19.33
C ALA A 112 6.52 27.24 19.03
N LEU A 113 5.41 27.52 19.71
CA LEU A 113 4.12 26.87 19.46
C LEU A 113 3.59 27.22 18.06
N GLU A 114 3.58 28.50 17.71
CA GLU A 114 3.14 28.98 16.39
C GLU A 114 3.99 28.36 15.28
N LEU A 115 5.31 28.31 15.43
CA LEU A 115 6.20 27.67 14.47
C LEU A 115 5.91 26.16 14.36
N SER A 116 5.63 25.49 15.47
CA SER A 116 5.26 24.07 15.48
C SER A 116 3.93 23.82 14.75
N GLU A 117 2.91 24.66 15.01
CA GLU A 117 1.61 24.58 14.34
C GLU A 117 1.73 24.85 12.84
N VAL A 118 2.52 25.85 12.44
CA VAL A 118 2.79 26.15 11.03
C VAL A 118 3.49 24.98 10.35
N ARG A 119 4.49 24.37 10.99
CA ARG A 119 5.17 23.18 10.46
C ARG A 119 4.22 22.01 10.30
N PHE A 120 3.43 21.69 11.33
CA PHE A 120 2.43 20.63 11.28
C PHE A 120 1.45 20.88 10.13
N ARG A 121 0.84 22.07 10.08
CA ARG A 121 -0.14 22.43 9.05
C ARG A 121 0.46 22.35 7.65
N THR A 122 1.71 22.78 7.48
CA THR A 122 2.41 22.70 6.20
C THR A 122 2.57 21.23 5.78
N ILE A 123 3.15 20.37 6.63
CA ILE A 123 3.36 18.95 6.31
C ILE A 123 2.04 18.24 6.04
N PHE A 124 1.03 18.52 6.88
CA PHE A 124 -0.28 17.93 6.77
C PHE A 124 -0.96 18.32 5.45
N THR A 125 -0.90 19.59 5.06
CA THR A 125 -1.59 20.09 3.86
C THR A 125 -0.83 19.91 2.55
N SER A 126 0.50 19.96 2.56
CA SER A 126 1.32 19.97 1.33
C SER A 126 1.77 18.58 0.86
N THR A 127 1.60 17.54 1.67
CA THR A 127 1.97 16.17 1.28
C THR A 127 1.04 15.63 0.21
N ALA A 128 1.58 14.86 -0.73
CA ALA A 128 0.80 14.15 -1.75
C ALA A 128 0.13 12.88 -1.22
N LEU A 129 0.52 12.41 -0.03
CA LEU A 129 -0.09 11.26 0.64
C LEU A 129 -1.38 11.68 1.32
N GLY A 130 -2.38 10.80 1.34
CA GLY A 130 -3.56 11.01 2.14
C GLY A 130 -3.22 10.84 3.63
N ILE A 131 -3.51 11.83 4.47
CA ILE A 131 -3.37 11.72 5.92
C ILE A 131 -4.76 11.81 6.53
N LYS A 132 -5.03 10.90 7.48
CA LYS A 132 -6.22 10.94 8.32
C LYS A 132 -5.85 10.73 9.79
N LEU A 133 -6.47 11.52 10.66
CA LEU A 133 -6.45 11.36 12.09
C LEU A 133 -7.75 10.67 12.50
N LEU A 134 -7.65 9.61 13.29
CA LEU A 134 -8.80 8.87 13.80
C LEU A 134 -8.82 8.91 15.32
N ASP A 135 -10.02 8.93 15.91
CA ASP A 135 -10.16 8.64 17.33
C ASP A 135 -9.93 7.14 17.61
N LEU A 136 -10.00 6.77 18.89
CA LEU A 136 -9.81 5.37 19.28
C LEU A 136 -10.96 4.47 18.81
N ASP A 137 -12.11 5.01 18.41
CA ASP A 137 -13.23 4.22 17.86
C ASP A 137 -13.17 4.10 16.34
N GLY A 138 -12.19 4.74 15.70
CA GLY A 138 -12.00 4.73 14.25
C GLY A 138 -12.82 5.78 13.51
N ASN A 139 -13.38 6.77 14.21
CA ASN A 139 -14.02 7.91 13.58
C ASN A 139 -12.99 8.92 13.11
N ILE A 140 -13.25 9.54 11.96
CA ILE A 140 -12.36 10.51 11.35
C ILE A 140 -12.40 11.83 12.15
N LEU A 141 -11.28 12.22 12.73
CA LEU A 141 -11.12 13.52 13.38
C LEU A 141 -10.78 14.60 12.36
N GLU A 142 -9.84 14.30 11.47
CA GLU A 142 -9.35 15.25 10.47
C GLU A 142 -8.74 14.52 9.27
N THR A 143 -8.85 15.11 8.09
CA THR A 143 -8.18 14.64 6.87
C THR A 143 -7.46 15.77 6.17
N ASN A 144 -6.38 15.43 5.46
CA ASN A 144 -5.70 16.42 4.64
C ASN A 144 -6.35 16.61 3.25
N PRO A 145 -6.04 17.72 2.55
CA PRO A 145 -6.57 17.98 1.21
C PRO A 145 -6.25 16.88 0.20
N ALA A 146 -5.09 16.23 0.30
CA ALA A 146 -4.74 15.13 -0.61
C ALA A 146 -5.72 13.95 -0.50
N PHE A 147 -6.04 13.52 0.73
CA PHE A 147 -7.02 12.45 0.95
C PHE A 147 -8.41 12.84 0.43
N GLN A 148 -8.85 14.07 0.74
CA GLN A 148 -10.13 14.62 0.28
C GLN A 148 -10.24 14.62 -1.25
N ASN A 149 -9.20 15.12 -1.93
CA ASN A 149 -9.15 15.19 -3.39
C ASN A 149 -9.16 13.79 -4.03
N ILE A 150 -8.41 12.83 -3.48
CA ILE A 150 -8.38 11.46 -3.99
C ILE A 150 -9.73 10.77 -3.81
N MET A 151 -10.40 10.98 -2.68
CA MET A 151 -11.65 10.31 -2.33
C MET A 151 -12.91 11.02 -2.87
N GLY A 152 -12.79 12.29 -3.29
CA GLY A 152 -13.90 13.11 -3.76
C GLY A 152 -14.86 13.58 -2.66
N TYR A 153 -14.47 13.46 -1.39
CA TYR A 153 -15.24 13.95 -0.25
C TYR A 153 -14.58 15.18 0.36
N SER A 154 -15.40 16.11 0.81
CA SER A 154 -14.93 17.27 1.56
C SER A 154 -14.74 16.95 3.04
N GLU A 155 -13.96 17.77 3.76
CA GLU A 155 -13.70 17.59 5.20
C GLU A 155 -15.00 17.43 6.02
N HIS A 156 -16.03 18.22 5.74
CA HIS A 156 -17.29 18.15 6.50
C HIS A 156 -18.08 16.85 6.27
N GLU A 157 -17.89 16.19 5.12
CA GLU A 157 -18.53 14.90 4.80
C GLU A 157 -17.78 13.72 5.42
N LEU A 158 -16.51 13.91 5.77
CA LEU A 158 -15.64 12.89 6.36
C LEU A 158 -15.61 12.97 7.89
N ARG A 159 -15.51 14.18 8.44
CA ARG A 159 -15.34 14.41 9.88
C ARG A 159 -16.46 13.78 10.71
N GLY A 160 -16.09 13.09 11.77
CA GLY A 160 -16.96 12.40 12.72
C GLY A 160 -17.53 11.07 12.21
N ARG A 161 -17.29 10.68 10.96
CA ARG A 161 -17.79 9.41 10.42
C ARG A 161 -16.81 8.27 10.69
N PRO A 162 -17.31 7.05 10.95
CA PRO A 162 -16.47 5.86 11.02
C PRO A 162 -15.72 5.63 9.71
N ILE A 163 -14.40 5.47 9.75
CA ILE A 163 -13.58 5.26 8.55
C ILE A 163 -14.00 3.99 7.79
N VAL A 164 -14.51 2.99 8.50
CA VAL A 164 -14.98 1.71 7.94
C VAL A 164 -16.11 1.86 6.93
N ASN A 165 -16.90 2.94 7.00
CA ASN A 165 -18.00 3.19 6.07
C ASN A 165 -17.52 3.47 4.64
N PHE A 166 -16.25 3.81 4.47
CA PHE A 166 -15.64 4.07 3.18
C PHE A 166 -14.84 2.86 2.66
N TRP A 167 -14.79 1.77 3.41
CA TRP A 167 -14.05 0.57 3.01
C TRP A 167 -14.86 -0.27 2.04
N HIS A 168 -14.16 -0.97 1.16
CA HIS A 168 -14.78 -2.04 0.39
C HIS A 168 -15.27 -3.15 1.37
N PRO A 169 -16.49 -3.71 1.19
CA PRO A 169 -17.09 -4.65 2.14
C PRO A 169 -16.20 -5.84 2.52
N ASN A 170 -15.45 -6.36 1.56
CA ASN A 170 -14.55 -7.51 1.76
C ASN A 170 -13.33 -7.20 2.65
N ASP A 171 -12.98 -5.92 2.84
CA ASP A 171 -11.75 -5.50 3.53
C ASP A 171 -12.05 -4.98 4.95
N ALA A 172 -13.30 -4.59 5.24
CA ALA A 172 -13.71 -3.89 6.47
C ALA A 172 -13.43 -4.67 7.78
N ASN A 173 -13.66 -5.99 7.78
CA ASN A 173 -13.48 -6.83 8.98
C ASN A 173 -12.02 -6.91 9.42
N LEU A 174 -11.07 -6.89 8.47
CA LEU A 174 -9.64 -6.95 8.77
C LEU A 174 -9.18 -5.69 9.51
N LEU A 175 -9.68 -4.51 9.13
CA LEU A 175 -9.35 -3.25 9.80
C LEU A 175 -9.75 -3.27 11.26
N ILE A 176 -10.99 -3.68 11.55
CA ILE A 176 -11.55 -3.66 12.92
C ILE A 176 -10.64 -4.48 13.84
N GLN A 177 -10.25 -5.68 13.41
CA GLN A 177 -9.36 -6.54 14.19
C GLN A 177 -7.96 -5.92 14.41
N LEU A 178 -7.41 -5.24 13.41
CA LEU A 178 -6.09 -4.60 13.52
C LEU A 178 -6.13 -3.33 14.38
N LEU A 179 -7.19 -2.52 14.27
CA LEU A 179 -7.42 -1.38 15.15
C LEU A 179 -7.56 -1.83 16.60
N ASP A 180 -8.28 -2.91 16.88
CA ASP A 180 -8.42 -3.45 18.24
C ASP A 180 -7.07 -3.92 18.82
N LYS A 181 -6.21 -4.55 18.01
CA LYS A 181 -4.84 -4.91 18.44
C LYS A 181 -4.00 -3.68 18.78
N LEU A 182 -4.17 -2.60 18.02
CA LEU A 182 -3.48 -1.33 18.24
C LEU A 182 -3.99 -0.65 19.52
N LYS A 183 -5.32 -0.65 19.77
CA LYS A 183 -5.92 -0.17 21.03
C LYS A 183 -5.44 -0.93 22.26
N GLN A 184 -5.23 -2.24 22.13
CA GLN A 184 -4.77 -3.13 23.21
C GLN A 184 -3.24 -3.06 23.44
N ASP A 185 -2.54 -2.11 22.79
CA ASP A 185 -1.07 -1.97 22.77
C ASP A 185 -0.33 -3.29 22.44
N ARG A 186 -0.98 -4.18 21.67
CA ARG A 186 -0.35 -5.42 21.18
C ARG A 186 0.55 -5.16 19.98
N VAL A 187 0.30 -4.05 19.27
CA VAL A 187 1.09 -3.55 18.14
C VAL A 187 1.10 -2.02 18.19
N GLN A 188 2.26 -1.41 17.91
CA GLN A 188 2.39 0.06 17.86
C GLN A 188 1.95 0.65 16.51
N SER A 189 2.13 -0.13 15.45
CA SER A 189 1.74 0.22 14.09
C SER A 189 1.50 -1.02 13.24
N PHE A 190 0.77 -0.86 12.14
CA PHE A 190 0.60 -1.89 11.11
C PHE A 190 0.41 -1.26 9.74
N GLN A 191 0.67 -2.02 8.68
CA GLN A 191 0.53 -1.57 7.30
C GLN A 191 -0.28 -2.59 6.49
N LEU A 192 -1.18 -2.11 5.64
CA LEU A 192 -1.89 -2.96 4.70
C LEU A 192 -2.31 -2.24 3.42
N GLU A 193 -2.42 -3.00 2.34
CA GLU A 193 -3.09 -2.58 1.11
C GLU A 193 -4.58 -2.91 1.21
N HIS A 194 -5.44 -1.93 0.95
CA HIS A 194 -6.89 -2.12 0.97
C HIS A 194 -7.59 -1.19 -0.01
N ARG A 195 -8.87 -1.49 -0.25
CA ARG A 195 -9.73 -0.71 -1.13
C ARG A 195 -10.66 0.19 -0.35
N LEU A 196 -10.74 1.44 -0.79
CA LEU A 196 -11.76 2.39 -0.35
C LEU A 196 -12.71 2.72 -1.51
N LEU A 197 -13.93 3.10 -1.16
CA LEU A 197 -14.97 3.56 -2.08
C LEU A 197 -14.99 5.09 -2.07
N ALA A 198 -14.64 5.69 -3.22
CA ALA A 198 -14.75 7.13 -3.42
C ALA A 198 -16.21 7.57 -3.57
N ARG A 199 -16.45 8.88 -3.54
CA ARG A 199 -17.80 9.46 -3.62
C ARG A 199 -18.55 9.11 -4.90
N ASP A 200 -17.83 8.97 -6.01
CA ASP A 200 -18.37 8.59 -7.31
C ASP A 200 -18.63 7.07 -7.44
N GLY A 201 -18.37 6.30 -6.38
CA GLY A 201 -18.49 4.84 -6.36
C GLY A 201 -17.28 4.11 -6.91
N SER A 202 -16.24 4.82 -7.37
CA SER A 202 -15.01 4.18 -7.85
C SER A 202 -14.23 3.54 -6.70
N THR A 203 -13.54 2.44 -7.02
CA THR A 203 -12.64 1.78 -6.08
C THR A 203 -11.25 2.38 -6.17
N VAL A 204 -10.74 2.87 -5.04
CA VAL A 204 -9.38 3.41 -4.92
C VAL A 204 -8.55 2.47 -4.05
N TRP A 205 -7.38 2.08 -4.55
CA TRP A 205 -6.43 1.27 -3.80
C TRP A 205 -5.47 2.14 -3.01
N PHE A 206 -5.34 1.83 -1.72
CA PHE A 206 -4.37 2.47 -0.84
C PHE A 206 -3.45 1.47 -0.18
N ASN A 207 -2.18 1.83 -0.08
CA ASN A 207 -1.24 1.26 0.87
C ASN A 207 -1.19 2.18 2.09
N VAL A 208 -1.60 1.70 3.27
CA VAL A 208 -1.80 2.55 4.44
C VAL A 208 -1.04 2.03 5.65
N ALA A 209 -0.26 2.91 6.26
CA ALA A 209 0.38 2.70 7.56
C ALA A 209 -0.47 3.37 8.65
N PHE A 210 -0.86 2.60 9.67
CA PHE A 210 -1.59 3.06 10.85
C PHE A 210 -0.65 3.05 12.06
N THR A 211 -0.61 4.14 12.82
CA THR A 211 0.24 4.31 14.00
C THR A 211 -0.57 4.87 15.15
N GLY A 212 -0.51 4.22 16.32
CA GLY A 212 -1.12 4.74 17.55
C GLY A 212 -0.23 5.80 18.18
N ILE A 213 -0.79 6.96 18.52
CA ILE A 213 -0.07 8.06 19.18
C ILE A 213 -0.47 8.08 20.65
N LYS A 214 0.50 8.01 21.56
CA LYS A 214 0.28 8.09 23.01
C LYS A 214 0.09 9.53 23.47
N LYS A 215 -0.70 9.73 24.54
CA LYS A 215 -1.01 11.07 25.08
C LYS A 215 0.19 11.76 25.71
N ASN A 216 1.04 11.00 26.39
CA ASN A 216 2.30 11.43 26.98
C ASN A 216 3.28 10.26 26.97
N GLU A 217 4.59 10.52 26.99
CA GLU A 217 5.62 9.46 27.05
C GLU A 217 5.55 8.58 28.33
N ARG A 218 4.80 9.02 29.35
CA ARG A 218 4.63 8.34 30.64
C ARG A 218 3.28 7.65 30.83
N GLU A 219 2.31 7.86 29.93
CA GLU A 219 0.99 7.23 29.99
C GLU A 219 0.83 6.26 28.81
N ASP A 220 0.46 5.02 29.09
CA ASP A 220 0.18 4.00 28.06
C ASP A 220 -1.16 4.19 27.34
N SER A 221 -1.88 5.28 27.61
CA SER A 221 -3.14 5.58 26.93
C SER A 221 -2.90 6.26 25.58
N LEU A 222 -3.48 5.68 24.53
CA LEU A 222 -3.50 6.26 23.19
C LEU A 222 -4.36 7.54 23.18
N ALA A 223 -3.89 8.57 22.50
CA ALA A 223 -4.63 9.79 22.25
C ALA A 223 -5.45 9.69 20.95
N PHE A 224 -4.82 9.25 19.86
CA PHE A 224 -5.44 9.13 18.54
C PHE A 224 -4.60 8.21 17.64
N ILE A 225 -5.13 7.88 16.47
CA ILE A 225 -4.46 7.06 15.46
C ILE A 225 -4.16 7.93 14.23
N VAL A 226 -2.92 7.89 13.75
CA VAL A 226 -2.52 8.51 12.48
C VAL A 226 -2.52 7.43 11.41
N ALA A 227 -3.17 7.69 10.27
CA ALA A 227 -3.04 6.83 9.11
C ALA A 227 -2.52 7.63 7.90
N ILE A 228 -1.40 7.17 7.34
CA ILE A 228 -0.78 7.74 6.15
C ILE A 228 -1.04 6.78 4.99
N ALA A 229 -1.66 7.29 3.93
CA ALA A 229 -2.22 6.52 2.84
C ALA A 229 -1.61 6.93 1.50
N GLU A 230 -0.92 5.99 0.86
CA GLU A 230 -0.39 6.11 -0.49
C GLU A 230 -1.41 5.57 -1.49
N ASN A 231 -1.83 6.37 -2.47
CA ASN A 231 -2.69 5.90 -3.55
C ASN A 231 -1.88 5.06 -4.53
N ILE A 232 -2.17 3.76 -4.57
CA ILE A 232 -1.50 2.76 -5.41
C ILE A 232 -2.40 2.29 -6.57
N THR A 233 -3.51 2.99 -6.85
CA THR A 233 -4.48 2.61 -7.89
C THR A 233 -3.84 2.49 -9.25
N LYS A 234 -2.98 3.44 -9.63
CA LYS A 234 -2.22 3.39 -10.90
C LYS A 234 -1.30 2.17 -10.95
N ARG A 235 -0.62 1.85 -9.85
CA ARG A 235 0.27 0.69 -9.75
C ARG A 235 -0.50 -0.61 -9.95
N LYS A 236 -1.62 -0.79 -9.24
CA LYS A 236 -2.50 -1.96 -9.39
C LYS A 236 -3.08 -2.10 -10.79
N ARG A 237 -3.46 -0.98 -11.43
CA ARG A 237 -3.93 -0.98 -12.82
C ARG A 237 -2.84 -1.44 -13.79
N ILE A 238 -1.62 -0.92 -13.67
CA ILE A 238 -0.48 -1.33 -14.50
C ILE A 238 -0.15 -2.81 -14.28
N GLU A 239 -0.14 -3.28 -13.03
CA GLU A 239 0.08 -4.69 -12.69
C GLU A 239 -0.98 -5.60 -13.35
N ALA A 240 -2.26 -5.19 -13.31
CA ALA A 240 -3.34 -5.92 -13.95
C ALA A 240 -3.22 -5.91 -15.49
N GLU A 241 -2.94 -4.76 -16.10
CA GLU A 241 -2.72 -4.63 -17.56
C GLU A 241 -1.52 -5.49 -18.02
N MET A 242 -0.43 -5.52 -17.25
CA MET A 242 0.72 -6.39 -17.54
C MET A 242 0.39 -7.87 -17.40
N ALA A 243 -0.36 -8.27 -16.36
CA ALA A 243 -0.79 -9.65 -16.17
C ALA A 243 -1.68 -10.12 -17.33
N GLU A 244 -2.60 -9.26 -17.77
CA GLU A 244 -3.45 -9.53 -18.93
C GLU A 244 -2.63 -9.65 -20.23
N MET A 245 -1.71 -8.72 -20.48
CA MET A 245 -0.84 -8.75 -21.66
C MET A 245 0.03 -10.00 -21.68
N LYS A 246 0.58 -10.40 -20.53
CA LYS A 246 1.36 -11.64 -20.40
C LYS A 246 0.52 -12.88 -20.72
N SER A 247 -0.71 -12.94 -20.20
CA SER A 247 -1.65 -14.03 -20.52
C SER A 247 -1.99 -14.09 -22.01
N ARG A 248 -2.24 -12.92 -22.64
CA ARG A 248 -2.47 -12.83 -24.09
C ARG A 248 -1.25 -13.29 -24.90
N MET A 249 -0.05 -12.86 -24.53
CA MET A 249 1.19 -13.29 -25.19
C MET A 249 1.42 -14.80 -25.06
N GLN A 250 1.20 -15.38 -23.89
CA GLN A 250 1.28 -16.83 -23.71
C GLN A 250 0.29 -17.57 -24.60
N GLY A 251 -0.95 -17.06 -24.73
CA GLY A 251 -1.94 -17.60 -25.66
C GLY A 251 -1.52 -17.50 -27.14
N HIS A 252 -0.87 -16.41 -27.54
CA HIS A 252 -0.37 -16.24 -28.90
C HIS A 252 0.79 -17.20 -29.23
N VAL A 253 1.77 -17.33 -28.32
CA VAL A 253 2.90 -18.26 -28.49
C VAL A 253 2.40 -19.69 -28.61
N GLU A 254 1.39 -20.06 -27.83
CA GLU A 254 0.78 -21.40 -27.91
C GLU A 254 0.05 -21.60 -29.25
N MET A 255 -0.71 -20.60 -29.74
CA MET A 255 -1.34 -20.67 -31.05
C MET A 255 -0.32 -20.80 -32.19
N GLU A 256 0.78 -20.07 -32.13
CA GLU A 256 1.85 -20.11 -33.15
C GLU A 256 2.55 -21.48 -33.17
N ARG A 257 2.84 -22.07 -32.01
CA ARG A 257 3.37 -23.43 -31.91
C ARG A 257 2.45 -24.46 -32.56
N LEU A 258 1.15 -24.32 -32.32
CA LEU A 258 0.14 -25.21 -32.88
C LEU A 258 -0.01 -25.03 -34.39
N GLN A 259 0.05 -23.80 -34.92
CA GLN A 259 0.02 -23.53 -36.35
C GLN A 259 1.26 -24.12 -37.05
N LEU A 260 2.45 -23.92 -36.48
CA LEU A 260 3.68 -24.53 -36.99
C LEU A 260 3.60 -26.06 -37.00
N ALA A 261 3.02 -26.68 -35.97
CA ALA A 261 2.82 -28.13 -35.95
C ALA A 261 1.86 -28.62 -37.03
N GLN A 262 0.92 -27.78 -37.48
CA GLN A 262 -0.02 -28.10 -38.56
C GLN A 262 0.63 -27.88 -39.94
N GLU A 263 1.32 -26.75 -40.15
CA GLU A 263 2.06 -26.46 -41.39
C GLU A 263 3.16 -27.50 -41.66
N LEU A 264 3.85 -27.98 -40.62
CA LEU A 264 4.81 -29.08 -40.73
C LEU A 264 4.15 -30.40 -41.15
N HIS A 265 2.90 -30.63 -40.76
CA HIS A 265 2.17 -31.85 -41.07
C HIS A 265 1.61 -31.85 -42.49
N ASP A 266 0.95 -30.77 -42.88
CA ASP A 266 0.18 -30.67 -44.12
C ASP A 266 1.08 -30.41 -45.35
N GLY A 267 2.29 -29.87 -45.16
CA GLY A 267 3.22 -29.61 -46.27
C GLY A 267 4.39 -30.61 -46.31
N PRO A 268 5.49 -30.34 -45.57
CA PRO A 268 6.74 -31.08 -45.72
C PRO A 268 6.62 -32.59 -45.50
N LEU A 269 5.83 -33.01 -44.50
CA LEU A 269 5.64 -34.43 -44.21
C LEU A 269 4.89 -35.14 -45.36
N GLN A 270 3.85 -34.52 -45.91
CA GLN A 270 3.07 -35.08 -47.02
C GLN A 270 3.89 -35.19 -48.31
N ASP A 271 4.69 -34.16 -48.62
CA ASP A 271 5.61 -34.15 -49.75
C ASP A 271 6.69 -35.25 -49.65
N LEU A 272 7.22 -35.47 -48.45
CA LEU A 272 8.20 -36.52 -48.19
C LEU A 272 7.59 -37.91 -48.33
N TYR A 273 6.38 -38.14 -47.83
CA TYR A 273 5.66 -39.41 -48.04
C TYR A 273 5.40 -39.68 -49.53
N SER A 274 4.92 -38.67 -50.27
CA SER A 274 4.74 -38.75 -51.73
C SER A 274 6.05 -39.10 -52.45
N SER A 275 7.16 -38.51 -52.02
CA SER A 275 8.50 -38.79 -52.57
C SER A 275 8.96 -40.22 -52.29
N ILE A 276 8.72 -40.73 -51.08
CA ILE A 276 9.00 -42.11 -50.69
C ILE A 276 8.18 -43.09 -51.54
N TYR A 277 6.87 -42.86 -51.70
CA TYR A 277 6.01 -43.71 -52.52
C TYR A 277 6.44 -43.75 -53.99
N LYS A 278 6.84 -42.60 -54.56
CA LYS A 278 7.39 -42.54 -55.93
C LYS A 278 8.69 -43.34 -56.06
N LEU A 279 9.58 -43.22 -55.08
CA LEU A 279 10.83 -44.00 -55.04
C LEU A 279 10.55 -45.51 -54.96
N GLU A 280 9.58 -45.94 -54.15
CA GLU A 280 9.18 -47.36 -54.08
C GLU A 280 8.57 -47.86 -55.39
N SER A 281 7.76 -47.04 -56.06
CA SER A 281 7.20 -47.39 -57.37
C SER A 281 8.28 -47.53 -58.45
N TRP A 282 9.32 -46.69 -58.43
CA TRP A 282 10.42 -46.74 -59.41
C TRP A 282 11.45 -47.82 -59.11
N SER A 283 11.67 -48.15 -57.84
CA SER A 283 12.52 -49.25 -57.39
C SER A 283 12.23 -50.55 -58.15
N ALA A 284 10.94 -50.87 -58.35
CA ALA A 284 10.49 -52.06 -59.08
C ALA A 284 10.87 -52.09 -60.57
N GLN A 285 11.28 -50.96 -61.16
CA GLN A 285 11.61 -50.82 -62.59
C GLN A 285 13.11 -50.62 -62.84
N LEU A 286 13.91 -50.50 -61.78
CA LEU A 286 15.35 -50.22 -61.87
C LEU A 286 16.20 -51.51 -61.90
N PRO A 287 17.41 -51.47 -62.50
CA PRO A 287 18.37 -52.57 -62.44
C PRO A 287 18.80 -52.88 -60.99
N GLU A 288 19.10 -54.16 -60.69
CA GLU A 288 19.48 -54.63 -59.35
C GLU A 288 20.63 -53.81 -58.72
N ASP A 289 21.62 -53.42 -59.51
CA ASP A 289 22.77 -52.61 -59.07
C ASP A 289 22.38 -51.22 -58.50
N SER A 290 21.16 -50.76 -58.78
CA SER A 290 20.62 -49.47 -58.29
C SER A 290 19.74 -49.62 -57.05
N HIS A 291 19.32 -50.85 -56.70
CA HIS A 291 18.39 -51.09 -55.59
C HIS A 291 18.98 -50.67 -54.24
N GLU A 292 20.26 -50.95 -54.00
CA GLU A 292 20.95 -50.57 -52.75
C GLU A 292 20.97 -49.04 -52.57
N LYS A 293 21.20 -48.29 -53.65
CA LYS A 293 21.23 -46.81 -53.60
C LYS A 293 19.85 -46.21 -53.35
N VAL A 294 18.81 -46.79 -53.95
CA VAL A 294 17.41 -46.35 -53.75
C VAL A 294 16.94 -46.68 -52.34
N GLU A 295 17.30 -47.85 -51.80
CA GLU A 295 16.95 -48.21 -50.43
C GLU A 295 17.68 -47.30 -49.42
N ASN A 296 18.95 -46.96 -49.64
CA ASN A 296 19.67 -45.99 -48.78
C ASN A 296 19.00 -44.61 -48.81
N LEU A 297 18.63 -44.10 -49.99
CA LEU A 297 17.90 -42.82 -50.10
C LEU A 297 16.53 -42.86 -49.40
N LYS A 298 15.84 -44.00 -49.49
CA LYS A 298 14.57 -44.22 -48.79
C LYS A 298 14.76 -44.17 -47.27
N GLN A 299 15.78 -44.84 -46.75
CA GLN A 299 16.09 -44.84 -45.32
C GLN A 299 16.43 -43.42 -44.82
N ASP A 300 17.15 -42.63 -45.61
CA ASP A 300 17.46 -41.23 -45.26
C ASP A 300 16.21 -40.34 -45.26
N LEU A 301 15.32 -40.48 -46.24
CA LEU A 301 14.03 -39.76 -46.24
C LEU A 301 13.14 -40.16 -45.05
N LEU A 302 13.09 -41.45 -44.71
CA LEU A 302 12.35 -41.93 -43.53
C LEU A 302 12.90 -41.36 -42.22
N LYS A 303 14.22 -41.16 -42.09
CA LYS A 303 14.81 -40.47 -40.93
C LYS A 303 14.35 -39.03 -40.85
N VAL A 304 14.36 -38.29 -41.96
CA VAL A 304 13.89 -36.89 -42.00
C VAL A 304 12.41 -36.79 -41.64
N VAL A 305 11.58 -37.70 -42.15
CA VAL A 305 10.16 -37.81 -41.76
C VAL A 305 10.04 -38.02 -40.25
N GLN A 306 10.84 -38.91 -39.67
CA GLN A 306 10.78 -39.19 -38.23
C GLN A 306 11.24 -38.01 -37.38
N GLU A 307 12.27 -37.27 -37.80
CA GLU A 307 12.74 -36.05 -37.13
C GLU A 307 11.67 -34.95 -37.16
N LEU A 308 11.10 -34.65 -38.33
CA LEU A 308 10.03 -33.66 -38.48
C LEU A 308 8.79 -34.04 -37.65
N ARG A 309 8.45 -35.33 -37.60
CA ARG A 309 7.33 -35.83 -36.80
C ARG A 309 7.58 -35.66 -35.31
N ASN A 310 8.81 -35.84 -34.84
CA ASN A 310 9.17 -35.58 -33.45
C ASN A 310 9.10 -34.08 -33.13
N THR A 311 9.61 -33.22 -34.00
CA THR A 311 9.50 -31.75 -33.85
C THR A 311 8.03 -31.28 -33.82
N ALA A 312 7.19 -31.80 -34.70
CA ALA A 312 5.76 -31.49 -34.71
C ALA A 312 5.04 -31.99 -33.43
N LYS A 313 5.48 -33.12 -32.86
CA LYS A 313 4.98 -33.63 -31.57
C LYS A 313 5.41 -32.77 -30.39
N ASP A 314 6.65 -32.30 -30.35
CA ASP A 314 7.17 -31.42 -29.30
C ASP A 314 6.50 -30.03 -29.30
N LEU A 315 5.94 -29.63 -30.45
CA LEU A 315 5.14 -28.42 -30.61
C LEU A 315 3.66 -28.59 -30.20
N ARG A 316 3.20 -29.82 -29.91
CA ARG A 316 1.84 -30.13 -29.43
C ARG A 316 1.86 -30.45 -27.93
N PRO A 317 0.72 -30.32 -27.20
CA PRO A 317 0.65 -30.70 -25.79
C PRO A 317 1.06 -32.17 -25.58
N PRO A 318 2.17 -32.46 -24.88
CA PRO A 318 2.79 -33.78 -24.86
C PRO A 318 1.91 -34.87 -24.21
N ALA A 319 0.96 -34.47 -23.36
CA ALA A 319 0.00 -35.39 -22.74
C ALA A 319 -1.02 -35.97 -23.73
N LEU A 320 -1.44 -35.17 -24.73
CA LEU A 320 -2.48 -35.57 -25.68
C LEU A 320 -1.98 -36.64 -26.66
N ALA A 321 -0.71 -36.53 -27.09
CA ALA A 321 -0.11 -37.42 -28.09
C ALA A 321 0.13 -38.85 -27.57
N ASN A 322 0.38 -39.02 -26.27
CA ASN A 322 0.82 -40.31 -25.70
C ASN A 322 -0.24 -41.03 -24.87
N PHE A 323 -1.31 -40.35 -24.43
CA PHE A 323 -2.18 -40.89 -23.39
C PHE A 323 -3.69 -40.76 -23.65
N GLY A 324 -4.10 -40.05 -24.70
CA GLY A 324 -5.51 -39.80 -25.02
C GLY A 324 -6.07 -38.55 -24.34
N LEU A 325 -7.29 -38.18 -24.71
CA LEU A 325 -7.96 -36.97 -24.25
C LEU A 325 -8.27 -37.01 -22.76
N GLU A 326 -8.72 -38.17 -22.24
CA GLU A 326 -9.09 -38.32 -20.83
C GLU A 326 -7.92 -37.99 -19.89
N LYS A 327 -6.74 -38.57 -20.14
CA LYS A 327 -5.55 -38.34 -19.34
C LYS A 327 -4.99 -36.93 -19.50
N ALA A 328 -5.07 -36.36 -20.71
CA ALA A 328 -4.65 -34.98 -20.95
C ALA A 328 -5.51 -33.99 -20.17
N ILE A 329 -6.85 -34.14 -20.19
CA ILE A 329 -7.77 -33.31 -19.40
C ILE A 329 -7.46 -33.47 -17.91
N ARG A 330 -7.27 -34.70 -17.42
CA ARG A 330 -6.98 -34.98 -16.01
C ARG A 330 -5.68 -34.33 -15.54
N SER A 331 -4.59 -34.51 -16.29
CA SER A 331 -3.29 -33.91 -15.97
C SER A 331 -3.36 -32.38 -15.95
N HIS A 332 -4.00 -31.78 -16.95
CA HIS A 332 -4.18 -30.33 -17.00
C HIS A 332 -5.07 -29.83 -15.86
N ALA A 333 -6.14 -30.56 -15.51
CA ALA A 333 -7.02 -30.20 -14.40
C ALA A 333 -6.30 -30.24 -13.04
N GLU A 334 -5.39 -31.19 -12.83
CA GLU A 334 -4.56 -31.27 -11.61
C GLU A 334 -3.66 -30.04 -11.48
N GLU A 335 -2.92 -29.67 -12.53
CA GLU A 335 -2.09 -28.46 -12.55
C GLU A 335 -2.93 -27.18 -12.38
N PHE A 336 -4.10 -27.15 -13.02
CA PHE A 336 -5.01 -26.02 -12.94
C PHE A 336 -5.58 -25.83 -11.53
N SER A 337 -5.98 -26.92 -10.88
CA SER A 337 -6.51 -26.92 -9.50
C SER A 337 -5.44 -26.50 -8.48
N GLN A 338 -4.17 -26.84 -8.72
CA GLN A 338 -3.05 -26.37 -7.88
C GLN A 338 -2.86 -24.86 -7.99
N SER A 339 -3.08 -24.30 -9.19
CA SER A 339 -2.92 -22.87 -9.46
C SER A 339 -4.13 -22.03 -9.01
N HIS A 340 -5.31 -22.65 -8.87
CA HIS A 340 -6.58 -22.02 -8.52
C HIS A 340 -7.33 -22.83 -7.44
N PRO A 341 -6.81 -22.90 -6.21
CA PRO A 341 -7.39 -23.70 -5.13
C PRO A 341 -8.80 -23.27 -4.71
N GLU A 342 -9.24 -22.07 -5.10
CA GLU A 342 -10.58 -21.55 -4.89
C GLU A 342 -11.65 -22.21 -5.78
N LEU A 343 -11.24 -22.89 -6.86
CA LEU A 343 -12.13 -23.49 -7.83
C LEU A 343 -12.15 -25.02 -7.70
N THR A 344 -13.34 -25.60 -7.56
CA THR A 344 -13.52 -27.05 -7.53
C THR A 344 -13.82 -27.60 -8.92
N LEU A 345 -13.00 -28.54 -9.40
CA LEU A 345 -13.16 -29.21 -10.69
C LEU A 345 -13.74 -30.62 -10.51
N HIS A 346 -14.90 -30.86 -11.10
CA HIS A 346 -15.53 -32.19 -11.15
C HIS A 346 -15.36 -32.79 -12.55
N LEU A 347 -14.62 -33.89 -12.64
CA LEU A 347 -14.27 -34.53 -13.91
C LEU A 347 -15.01 -35.86 -14.09
N TYR A 348 -15.77 -35.96 -15.17
CA TYR A 348 -16.49 -37.16 -15.59
C TYR A 348 -16.04 -37.52 -17.01
N LEU A 349 -14.95 -38.27 -17.12
CA LEU A 349 -14.24 -38.46 -18.39
C LEU A 349 -14.26 -39.94 -18.79
N ALA A 350 -14.82 -40.24 -19.97
CA ALA A 350 -14.73 -41.55 -20.58
C ALA A 350 -13.29 -41.82 -21.05
N PRO A 351 -12.72 -43.01 -20.78
CA PRO A 351 -11.36 -43.32 -21.19
C PRO A 351 -11.30 -43.63 -22.69
N ASP A 352 -10.84 -42.66 -23.51
CA ASP A 352 -10.79 -42.82 -24.97
C ASP A 352 -9.76 -43.87 -25.43
N ARG A 353 -8.71 -44.11 -24.64
CA ARG A 353 -7.62 -45.06 -24.97
C ARG A 353 -7.07 -44.88 -26.39
N GLN A 354 -7.10 -43.66 -26.92
CA GLN A 354 -6.69 -43.33 -28.28
C GLN A 354 -7.54 -43.91 -29.41
N VAL A 355 -8.78 -44.32 -29.12
CA VAL A 355 -9.74 -44.77 -30.13
C VAL A 355 -10.24 -43.60 -31.00
N LEU A 356 -10.32 -42.39 -30.41
CA LEU A 356 -10.72 -41.19 -31.16
C LEU A 356 -9.60 -40.69 -32.08
N PRO A 357 -9.95 -40.23 -33.31
CA PRO A 357 -9.03 -39.51 -34.18
C PRO A 357 -8.30 -38.37 -33.48
N GLU A 358 -7.06 -38.12 -33.89
CA GLU A 358 -6.22 -37.11 -33.25
C GLU A 358 -6.81 -35.70 -33.40
N GLU A 359 -7.39 -35.36 -34.55
CA GLU A 359 -8.00 -34.05 -34.78
C GLU A 359 -9.18 -33.80 -33.81
N ILE A 360 -10.03 -34.82 -33.60
CA ILE A 360 -11.16 -34.73 -32.66
C ILE A 360 -10.63 -34.50 -31.24
N ARG A 361 -9.63 -35.27 -30.79
CA ARG A 361 -9.03 -35.09 -29.45
C ARG A 361 -8.45 -33.69 -29.28
N LEU A 362 -7.77 -33.15 -30.30
CA LEU A 362 -7.21 -31.81 -30.28
C LEU A 362 -8.28 -30.74 -30.18
N VAL A 363 -9.36 -30.83 -30.98
CA VAL A 363 -10.45 -29.85 -30.94
C VAL A 363 -11.15 -29.86 -29.59
N LEU A 364 -11.50 -31.05 -29.07
CA LEU A 364 -12.14 -31.18 -27.76
C LEU A 364 -11.23 -30.66 -26.63
N PHE A 365 -9.94 -31.03 -26.63
CA PHE A 365 -9.00 -30.53 -25.62
C PHE A 365 -8.87 -29.00 -25.65
N ARG A 366 -8.83 -28.40 -26.85
CA ARG A 366 -8.79 -26.94 -27.02
C ARG A 366 -10.05 -26.25 -26.49
N VAL A 367 -11.22 -26.83 -26.75
CA VAL A 367 -12.48 -26.30 -26.20
C VAL A 367 -12.47 -26.36 -24.68
N TYR A 368 -12.00 -27.47 -24.11
CA TYR A 368 -11.84 -27.62 -22.66
C TYR A 368 -10.93 -26.54 -22.07
N GLN A 369 -9.72 -26.36 -22.60
CA GLN A 369 -8.77 -25.37 -22.11
C GLN A 369 -9.32 -23.94 -22.21
N HIS A 370 -9.93 -23.61 -23.35
CA HIS A 370 -10.50 -22.29 -23.55
C HIS A 370 -11.67 -22.01 -22.58
N SER A 371 -12.51 -23.03 -22.33
CA SER A 371 -13.60 -22.93 -21.37
C SER A 371 -13.07 -22.66 -19.95
N LEU A 372 -12.05 -23.39 -19.49
CA LEU A 372 -11.43 -23.12 -18.19
C LEU A 372 -10.78 -21.74 -18.09
N ALA A 373 -10.15 -21.26 -19.16
CA ALA A 373 -9.57 -19.93 -19.17
C ALA A 373 -10.64 -18.83 -19.06
N ASN A 374 -11.82 -19.04 -19.64
CA ASN A 374 -12.96 -18.12 -19.51
C ASN A 374 -13.54 -18.13 -18.10
N VAL A 375 -13.55 -19.28 -17.43
CA VAL A 375 -14.01 -19.37 -16.04
C VAL A 375 -13.23 -18.43 -15.13
N ILE A 376 -11.90 -18.45 -15.21
CA ILE A 376 -11.03 -17.61 -14.39
C ILE A 376 -11.18 -16.13 -14.74
N ARG A 377 -11.24 -15.81 -16.03
CA ARG A 377 -11.25 -14.41 -16.49
C ARG A 377 -12.60 -13.73 -16.28
N HIS A 378 -13.70 -14.47 -16.36
CA HIS A 378 -15.01 -13.89 -16.54
C HIS A 378 -16.10 -14.45 -15.63
N ALA A 379 -16.00 -15.72 -15.19
CA ALA A 379 -17.13 -16.37 -14.54
C ALA A 379 -17.24 -16.09 -13.04
N GLN A 380 -16.13 -15.81 -12.33
CA GLN A 380 -16.12 -15.78 -10.86
C GLN A 380 -16.78 -17.04 -10.25
N ALA A 381 -16.64 -18.18 -10.94
CA ALA A 381 -17.22 -19.45 -10.53
C ALA A 381 -16.46 -20.03 -9.33
N SER A 382 -17.15 -20.85 -8.54
CA SER A 382 -16.54 -21.67 -7.50
C SER A 382 -16.44 -23.14 -7.90
N GLU A 383 -17.18 -23.55 -8.93
CA GLU A 383 -17.29 -24.94 -9.38
C GLU A 383 -17.33 -25.01 -10.91
N VAL A 384 -16.59 -25.98 -11.46
CA VAL A 384 -16.64 -26.36 -12.88
C VAL A 384 -16.85 -27.85 -13.01
N LYS A 385 -17.77 -28.23 -13.89
CA LYS A 385 -18.06 -29.62 -14.28
C LYS A 385 -17.59 -29.85 -15.70
N VAL A 386 -16.81 -30.90 -15.88
CA VAL A 386 -16.30 -31.33 -17.19
C VAL A 386 -16.81 -32.74 -17.45
N HIS A 387 -17.64 -32.90 -18.47
CA HIS A 387 -18.12 -34.19 -18.94
C HIS A 387 -17.53 -34.47 -20.31
N PHE A 388 -16.87 -35.61 -20.46
CA PHE A 388 -16.40 -36.10 -21.74
C PHE A 388 -16.91 -37.52 -21.94
N ALA A 389 -17.62 -37.75 -23.04
CA ALA A 389 -18.16 -39.04 -23.43
C ALA A 389 -18.01 -39.22 -24.95
N PHE A 390 -17.98 -40.46 -25.41
CA PHE A 390 -17.99 -40.78 -26.83
C PHE A 390 -18.55 -42.18 -27.04
N ASP A 391 -19.07 -42.44 -28.23
CA ASP A 391 -19.46 -43.76 -28.69
C ASP A 391 -18.89 -44.04 -30.09
N ALA A 392 -19.55 -44.88 -30.90
CA ALA A 392 -19.10 -45.19 -32.25
C ALA A 392 -19.44 -44.10 -33.27
N GLU A 393 -20.46 -43.27 -32.99
CA GLU A 393 -21.02 -42.29 -33.91
C GLU A 393 -20.49 -40.88 -33.60
N GLU A 394 -20.37 -40.50 -32.32
CA GLU A 394 -20.00 -39.15 -31.92
C GLU A 394 -19.16 -39.05 -30.64
N ALA A 395 -18.42 -37.95 -30.53
CA ALA A 395 -17.69 -37.54 -29.34
C ALA A 395 -18.28 -36.24 -28.78
N GLN A 396 -18.55 -36.22 -27.48
CA GLN A 396 -19.19 -35.13 -26.78
C GLN A 396 -18.31 -34.59 -25.64
N LEU A 397 -18.18 -33.26 -25.56
CA LEU A 397 -17.55 -32.57 -24.46
C LEU A 397 -18.47 -31.46 -23.96
N GLU A 398 -18.68 -31.43 -22.65
CA GLU A 398 -19.42 -30.38 -21.96
C GLU A 398 -18.57 -29.79 -20.83
N VAL A 399 -18.47 -28.47 -20.80
CA VAL A 399 -17.81 -27.72 -19.73
C VAL A 399 -18.78 -26.69 -19.19
N GLY A 400 -19.20 -26.87 -17.95
CA GLY A 400 -20.15 -25.99 -17.26
C GLY A 400 -19.55 -25.37 -16.02
N ASP A 401 -19.79 -24.08 -15.81
CA ASP A 401 -19.42 -23.33 -14.60
C ASP A 401 -20.66 -22.78 -13.89
N ASN A 402 -20.53 -22.49 -12.60
CA ASN A 402 -21.59 -21.89 -11.78
C ASN A 402 -21.44 -20.37 -11.60
N GLY A 403 -20.77 -19.70 -12.54
CA GLY A 403 -20.40 -18.29 -12.42
C GLY A 403 -21.51 -17.29 -12.74
N VAL A 404 -21.10 -16.06 -13.03
CA VAL A 404 -22.01 -14.92 -13.27
C VAL A 404 -22.83 -15.04 -14.55
N GLY A 405 -22.45 -15.90 -15.50
CA GLY A 405 -23.12 -16.03 -16.79
C GLY A 405 -23.18 -14.73 -17.61
N PHE A 406 -23.74 -14.81 -18.82
CA PHE A 406 -23.94 -13.67 -19.71
C PHE A 406 -25.10 -13.92 -20.68
N VAL A 407 -25.56 -12.87 -21.34
CA VAL A 407 -26.56 -13.01 -22.41
C VAL A 407 -25.85 -13.43 -23.69
N VAL A 408 -26.15 -14.64 -24.17
CA VAL A 408 -25.57 -15.17 -25.42
C VAL A 408 -26.13 -14.37 -26.62
N PRO A 409 -25.29 -13.71 -27.43
CA PRO A 409 -25.74 -12.99 -28.63
C PRO A 409 -26.36 -13.93 -29.66
N ASN A 410 -27.29 -13.41 -30.47
CA ASN A 410 -28.02 -14.20 -31.46
C ASN A 410 -27.19 -14.58 -32.71
N SER A 411 -25.96 -14.07 -32.86
CA SER A 411 -25.08 -14.44 -33.98
C SER A 411 -23.60 -14.51 -33.60
N TRP A 412 -22.88 -15.45 -34.23
CA TRP A 412 -21.44 -15.64 -34.05
C TRP A 412 -20.60 -14.44 -34.50
N VAL A 413 -21.06 -13.69 -35.52
CA VAL A 413 -20.41 -12.46 -35.99
C VAL A 413 -20.46 -11.35 -34.92
N GLU A 414 -21.50 -11.32 -34.11
CA GLU A 414 -21.67 -10.38 -33.00
C GLU A 414 -20.79 -10.74 -31.79
N LEU A 415 -20.59 -12.04 -31.53
CA LEU A 415 -19.62 -12.54 -30.54
C LEU A 415 -18.18 -12.09 -30.85
N VAL A 416 -17.78 -12.12 -32.13
CA VAL A 416 -16.46 -11.60 -32.57
C VAL A 416 -16.36 -10.09 -32.32
N ARG A 417 -17.40 -9.32 -32.63
CA ARG A 417 -17.44 -7.86 -32.41
C ARG A 417 -17.42 -7.48 -30.93
N LEU A 418 -17.98 -8.31 -30.05
CA LEU A 418 -17.98 -8.13 -28.60
C LEU A 418 -16.69 -8.63 -27.92
N GLY A 419 -15.70 -9.08 -28.70
CA GLY A 419 -14.38 -9.48 -28.18
C GLY A 419 -14.30 -10.93 -27.72
N HIS A 420 -15.30 -11.77 -27.99
CA HIS A 420 -15.30 -13.20 -27.65
C HIS A 420 -14.60 -14.06 -28.73
N PHE A 421 -13.39 -13.66 -29.13
CA PHE A 421 -12.64 -14.29 -30.23
C PHE A 421 -12.37 -15.78 -30.03
N GLY A 422 -12.21 -16.23 -28.78
CA GLY A 422 -11.96 -17.64 -28.50
C GLY A 422 -13.18 -18.54 -28.76
N LEU A 423 -14.41 -18.02 -28.60
CA LEU A 423 -15.63 -18.78 -28.90
C LEU A 423 -15.83 -18.90 -30.41
N ALA A 424 -15.54 -17.84 -31.17
CA ALA A 424 -15.60 -17.87 -32.62
C ALA A 424 -14.62 -18.89 -33.24
N GLY A 425 -13.37 -18.92 -32.76
CA GLY A 425 -12.40 -19.92 -33.24
C GLY A 425 -12.75 -21.35 -32.82
N ALA A 426 -13.44 -21.56 -31.69
CA ALA A 426 -13.93 -22.87 -31.28
C ALA A 426 -15.04 -23.37 -32.22
N VAL A 427 -16.00 -22.50 -32.57
CA VAL A 427 -17.10 -22.79 -33.49
C VAL A 427 -16.56 -23.17 -34.88
N GLU A 428 -15.63 -22.39 -35.41
CA GLU A 428 -15.02 -22.66 -36.73
C GLU A 428 -14.35 -24.03 -36.77
N ARG A 429 -13.49 -24.34 -35.78
CA ARG A 429 -12.79 -25.64 -35.71
C ARG A 429 -13.73 -26.83 -35.53
N VAL A 430 -14.79 -26.66 -34.74
CA VAL A 430 -15.79 -27.71 -34.54
C VAL A 430 -16.59 -27.93 -35.83
N SER A 431 -16.93 -26.85 -36.54
CA SER A 431 -17.67 -26.92 -37.81
C SER A 431 -16.86 -27.59 -38.93
N LEU A 432 -15.53 -27.39 -38.97
CA LEU A 432 -14.64 -28.06 -39.93
C LEU A 432 -14.66 -29.60 -39.79
N LEU A 433 -14.94 -30.11 -38.59
CA LEU A 433 -15.10 -31.54 -38.33
C LEU A 433 -16.56 -32.01 -38.46
N GLY A 434 -17.46 -31.20 -39.03
CA GLY A 434 -18.89 -31.50 -39.11
C GLY A 434 -19.62 -31.46 -37.77
N GLY A 435 -18.96 -30.97 -36.71
CA GLY A 435 -19.50 -30.92 -35.37
C GLY A 435 -20.37 -29.69 -35.10
N THR A 436 -21.03 -29.70 -33.94
CA THR A 436 -21.82 -28.58 -33.43
C THR A 436 -21.24 -28.04 -32.13
N PHE A 437 -21.21 -26.71 -32.02
CA PHE A 437 -20.78 -26.00 -30.82
C PHE A 437 -21.94 -25.14 -30.33
N SER A 438 -22.31 -25.29 -29.06
CA SER A 438 -23.40 -24.56 -28.42
C SER A 438 -22.95 -23.98 -27.08
N VAL A 439 -23.47 -22.80 -26.75
CA VAL A 439 -23.23 -22.14 -25.46
C VAL A 439 -24.57 -21.76 -24.88
N GLU A 440 -24.82 -22.26 -23.68
CA GLU A 440 -25.96 -21.88 -22.86
C GLU A 440 -25.43 -21.05 -21.70
N SER A 441 -25.86 -19.79 -21.60
CA SER A 441 -25.46 -18.92 -20.50
C SER A 441 -26.65 -18.07 -20.07
N THR A 442 -26.80 -17.88 -18.77
CA THR A 442 -27.83 -17.01 -18.20
C THR A 442 -27.22 -16.21 -17.06
N PRO A 443 -27.41 -14.87 -17.01
CA PRO A 443 -26.90 -14.06 -15.92
C PRO A 443 -27.31 -14.60 -14.54
N GLY A 444 -26.33 -14.87 -13.69
CA GLY A 444 -26.45 -15.43 -12.34
C GLY A 444 -26.61 -16.96 -12.25
N GLN A 445 -26.57 -17.68 -13.38
CA GLN A 445 -26.74 -19.15 -13.42
C GLN A 445 -25.54 -19.89 -14.04
N GLY A 446 -24.48 -19.16 -14.39
CA GLY A 446 -23.28 -19.72 -15.01
C GLY A 446 -23.34 -19.87 -16.52
N THR A 447 -22.37 -20.59 -17.06
CA THR A 447 -22.22 -20.86 -18.50
C THR A 447 -21.90 -22.33 -18.73
N THR A 448 -22.52 -22.92 -19.74
CA THR A 448 -22.24 -24.26 -20.22
C THR A 448 -21.89 -24.21 -21.71
N ALA A 449 -20.69 -24.67 -22.05
CA ALA A 449 -20.27 -24.89 -23.42
C ALA A 449 -20.36 -26.38 -23.74
N ARG A 450 -21.07 -26.73 -24.82
CA ARG A 450 -21.25 -28.11 -25.28
C ARG A 450 -20.80 -28.26 -26.72
N VAL A 451 -20.05 -29.33 -26.97
CA VAL A 451 -19.48 -29.71 -28.25
C VAL A 451 -19.84 -31.14 -28.58
N ILE A 452 -20.27 -31.36 -29.81
CA ILE A 452 -20.59 -32.69 -30.34
C ILE A 452 -19.91 -32.80 -31.71
N ILE A 453 -19.08 -33.83 -31.91
CA ILE A 453 -18.34 -34.06 -33.16
C ILE A 453 -18.61 -35.48 -33.66
N PRO A 454 -19.12 -35.67 -34.89
CA PRO A 454 -19.30 -36.99 -35.46
C PRO A 454 -17.94 -37.65 -35.75
N ILE A 455 -17.84 -38.96 -35.49
CA ILE A 455 -16.59 -39.74 -35.65
C ILE A 455 -16.45 -40.31 -37.06
N GLN A 456 -17.56 -40.56 -37.76
CA GLN A 456 -17.57 -41.17 -39.10
C GLN A 456 -17.56 -40.15 -40.26
N GLU A 457 -18.30 -39.05 -40.18
CA GLU A 457 -18.32 -38.01 -41.24
C GLU A 457 -17.00 -37.22 -41.35
N SER A 458 -16.21 -37.14 -40.27
CA SER A 458 -14.90 -36.48 -40.30
C SER A 458 -13.86 -37.22 -41.15
N MET A 459 -14.09 -38.51 -41.48
CA MET A 459 -13.23 -39.25 -42.41
C MET A 459 -13.60 -38.98 -43.88
N ASP A 460 -14.86 -38.71 -44.19
CA ASP A 460 -15.34 -38.51 -45.57
C ASP A 460 -15.07 -37.09 -46.10
N ASN A 461 -15.09 -36.07 -45.24
CA ASN A 461 -14.76 -34.69 -45.63
C ASN A 461 -13.29 -34.50 -46.05
N ILE A 462 -12.40 -35.45 -45.74
CA ILE A 462 -10.99 -35.45 -46.17
C ILE A 462 -10.84 -36.06 -47.57
N GLY A 463 -11.83 -36.83 -48.05
CA GLY A 463 -11.79 -37.53 -49.34
C GLY A 463 -12.31 -36.73 -50.54
N ASN A 464 -13.00 -35.60 -50.32
CA ASN A 464 -13.82 -34.96 -51.37
C ASN A 464 -13.33 -33.58 -51.85
N GLU A 465 -12.19 -33.07 -51.39
CA GLU A 465 -11.52 -31.88 -51.97
C GLU A 465 -10.51 -32.23 -53.08
N GLY A 466 -10.66 -33.42 -53.69
CA GLY A 466 -9.76 -33.93 -54.73
C GLY A 466 -10.26 -33.83 -56.18
N ASP A 467 -11.43 -33.25 -56.45
CA ASP A 467 -11.98 -33.20 -57.82
C ASP A 467 -12.83 -31.93 -58.07
N THR A 468 -12.18 -30.76 -58.14
CA THR A 468 -12.61 -29.62 -58.98
C THR A 468 -11.44 -28.73 -59.35
#